data_AF-A0A3D1AX28-F1
#
_entry.id   AF-A0A3D1AX28-F1
#
_cell.length_a   1.000
_cell.length_b   1.000
_cell.length_c   1.000
_cell.angle_alpha   90.00
_cell.angle_beta   90.00
_cell.angle_gamma   90.00
#
_symmetry.space_group_name_H-M   'P 1'
#
loop_
_entity.id
_entity.type
_entity.pdbx_description
1 polymer ?
#
loop_
_entity_poly.entity_id
_entity_poly.type
_entity_poly.pdbx_seq_one_letter_code
_entity_poly.pdbx_strand_id
1 'polypeptide(L)'
;ERDQSATTLQMLELVNGETLTRMLHNGARRMLGQMPAAPENLYDSGPLSDHVVPVDVDITGVKELHLVVSDNGSYSPERVLPVWAAAKLTGPGGEVPLASLKPITATKAVTDGGPVQMKGAAFDSGIRTALTSEIVYNIAGRGFTRLQASAGLEQACLQSDISPSVRFFVFNTKPDFERLVKVAPELPVSAPTGALSRDQMIDRVFTFSLGRAPTERERTLASAYLADPAHAGAISPNGLADLIWSVAMLPEFQLIL
;
A
#
# COMPACT_ATOMS: atom_id res chain seq x y z
N GLU A 1 -30.21 -6.38 32.40
CA GLU A 1 -29.85 -5.33 31.43
C GLU A 1 -28.74 -5.86 30.54
N ARG A 2 -28.84 -5.71 29.21
CA ARG A 2 -27.75 -6.03 28.29
C ARG A 2 -26.78 -4.85 28.28
N ASP A 3 -25.53 -5.14 28.59
CA ASP A 3 -24.40 -4.23 28.52
C ASP A 3 -24.31 -3.61 27.11
N GLN A 4 -24.54 -2.29 27.03
CA GLN A 4 -24.49 -1.47 25.80
C GLN A 4 -23.31 -0.50 25.86
N SER A 5 -22.15 -0.93 26.35
CA SER A 5 -20.92 -0.18 26.15
C SER A 5 -20.39 -0.44 24.74
N ALA A 6 -21.01 0.23 23.76
CA ALA A 6 -20.44 0.31 22.42
C ALA A 6 -19.00 0.84 22.54
N THR A 7 -18.03 0.13 21.97
CA THR A 7 -16.64 0.58 22.04
C THR A 7 -16.51 1.92 21.32
N THR A 8 -15.60 2.79 21.75
CA THR A 8 -15.37 4.09 21.09
C THR A 8 -15.08 3.94 19.59
N LEU A 9 -14.54 2.79 19.16
CA LEU A 9 -14.36 2.43 17.75
C LEU A 9 -15.69 2.25 16.99
N GLN A 10 -16.73 1.69 17.62
CA GLN A 10 -18.08 1.63 17.05
C GLN A 10 -18.72 3.04 16.91
N MET A 11 -18.34 3.98 17.78
CA MET A 11 -18.77 5.38 17.63
C MET A 11 -18.00 6.13 16.53
N LEU A 12 -16.74 5.77 16.29
CA LEU A 12 -15.92 6.30 15.19
C LEU A 12 -16.36 5.78 13.82
N GLU A 13 -16.86 4.54 13.71
CA GLU A 13 -17.37 3.96 12.45
C GLU A 13 -18.36 4.88 11.72
N LEU A 14 -19.06 5.78 12.43
CA LEU A 14 -20.05 6.71 11.89
C LEU A 14 -19.45 7.90 11.10
N VAL A 15 -18.16 8.19 11.25
CA VAL A 15 -17.48 9.30 10.53
C VAL A 15 -16.05 8.86 10.16
N ASN A 16 -15.89 8.18 9.02
CA ASN A 16 -14.61 7.64 8.51
C ASN A 16 -13.88 6.62 9.42
N GLY A 17 -14.51 6.10 10.48
CA GLY A 17 -13.86 5.25 11.47
C GLY A 17 -13.35 3.91 10.96
N GLU A 18 -13.90 3.36 9.89
CA GLU A 18 -13.41 2.09 9.33
C GLU A 18 -11.93 2.19 8.89
N THR A 19 -11.56 3.28 8.23
CA THR A 19 -10.18 3.49 7.75
C THR A 19 -9.21 3.65 8.92
N LEU A 20 -9.56 4.47 9.91
CA LEU A 20 -8.72 4.68 11.08
C LEU A 20 -8.61 3.40 11.93
N THR A 21 -9.73 2.69 12.12
CA THR A 21 -9.78 1.42 12.84
C THR A 21 -8.89 0.38 12.15
N ARG A 22 -9.00 0.26 10.82
CA ARG A 22 -8.15 -0.62 10.02
C ARG A 22 -6.68 -0.23 10.16
N MET A 23 -6.36 1.06 10.10
CA MET A 23 -4.98 1.55 10.25
C MET A 23 -4.41 1.20 11.64
N LEU A 24 -5.14 1.46 12.72
CA LEU A 24 -4.72 1.16 14.09
C LEU A 24 -4.57 -0.35 14.31
N HIS A 25 -5.54 -1.14 13.85
CA HIS A 25 -5.51 -2.59 13.95
C HIS A 25 -4.31 -3.19 13.19
N ASN A 26 -4.10 -2.76 11.94
CA ASN A 26 -2.94 -3.19 11.15
C ASN A 26 -1.63 -2.73 11.79
N GLY A 27 -1.57 -1.51 12.32
CA GLY A 27 -0.42 -1.00 13.09
C GLY A 27 -0.09 -1.87 14.30
N ALA A 28 -1.08 -2.20 15.11
CA ALA A 28 -0.93 -3.08 16.27
C ALA A 28 -0.42 -4.48 15.87
N ARG A 29 -1.00 -5.07 14.83
CA ARG A 29 -0.52 -6.38 14.31
C ARG A 29 0.91 -6.32 13.79
N ARG A 30 1.33 -5.21 13.17
CA ARG A 30 2.73 -4.99 12.76
C ARG A 30 3.66 -4.94 13.98
N MET A 31 3.27 -4.20 15.03
CA MET A 31 4.04 -4.13 16.28
C MET A 31 4.20 -5.49 16.96
N LEU A 32 3.22 -6.39 16.77
CA LEU A 32 3.25 -7.76 17.28
C LEU A 32 3.94 -8.76 16.35
N GLY A 33 4.42 -8.34 15.16
CA GLY A 33 4.99 -9.25 14.16
C GLY A 33 3.97 -10.21 13.54
N GLN A 34 2.67 -9.91 13.64
CA GLN A 34 1.55 -10.75 13.18
C GLN A 34 1.04 -10.40 11.77
N MET A 35 1.75 -9.51 11.06
CA MET A 35 1.50 -9.23 9.65
C MET A 35 2.69 -9.73 8.83
N PRO A 36 2.45 -10.39 7.68
CA PRO A 36 3.53 -10.69 6.75
C PRO A 36 4.19 -9.39 6.26
N ALA A 37 5.46 -9.49 5.87
CA ALA A 37 6.09 -8.42 5.11
C ALA A 37 5.26 -8.13 3.86
N ALA A 38 5.13 -6.86 3.48
CA ALA A 38 4.48 -6.54 2.23
C ALA A 38 5.34 -7.10 1.09
N PRO A 39 4.72 -7.58 0.00
CA PRO A 39 5.43 -7.95 -1.20
C PRO A 39 6.32 -6.80 -1.68
N GLU A 40 7.54 -7.14 -2.09
CA GLU A 40 8.40 -6.15 -2.74
C GLU A 40 7.98 -5.94 -4.19
N ASN A 41 7.98 -4.68 -4.62
CA ASN A 41 7.89 -4.36 -6.04
C ASN A 41 9.19 -4.72 -6.78
N LEU A 42 9.02 -5.13 -8.03
CA LEU A 42 10.10 -5.27 -9.02
C LEU A 42 10.46 -3.92 -9.67
N TYR A 43 9.50 -2.99 -9.66
CA TYR A 43 9.64 -1.65 -10.23
C TYR A 43 8.73 -0.66 -9.51
N ASP A 44 9.21 0.58 -9.39
CA ASP A 44 8.51 1.76 -8.90
C ASP A 44 8.97 2.94 -9.75
N SER A 45 8.06 3.61 -10.46
CA SER A 45 8.40 4.75 -11.31
C SER A 45 8.86 5.99 -10.54
N GLY A 46 8.64 6.03 -9.23
CA GLY A 46 8.54 7.30 -8.51
C GLY A 46 7.27 8.07 -8.91
N PRO A 47 7.04 9.25 -8.31
CA PRO A 47 5.94 10.13 -8.69
C PRO A 47 6.07 10.61 -10.14
N LEU A 48 5.00 10.44 -10.92
CA LEU A 48 4.86 10.96 -12.28
C LEU A 48 3.69 11.94 -12.35
N SER A 49 3.91 13.08 -12.98
CA SER A 49 2.88 14.11 -13.17
C SER A 49 2.72 14.55 -14.62
N ASP A 50 3.80 14.59 -15.39
CA ASP A 50 3.71 15.11 -16.76
C ASP A 50 4.77 14.54 -17.71
N HIS A 51 5.59 13.58 -17.29
CA HIS A 51 6.65 13.03 -18.11
C HIS A 51 6.51 11.51 -18.29
N VAL A 52 7.27 10.99 -19.26
CA VAL A 52 7.31 9.57 -19.60
C VAL A 52 8.59 8.98 -19.03
N VAL A 53 8.49 7.80 -18.42
CA VAL A 53 9.64 7.05 -17.92
C VAL A 53 9.73 5.66 -18.56
N PRO A 54 10.93 5.17 -18.89
CA PRO A 54 11.10 3.82 -19.37
C PRO A 54 10.89 2.83 -18.22
N VAL A 55 10.23 1.72 -18.54
CA VAL A 55 10.08 0.55 -17.66
C VAL A 55 10.89 -0.57 -18.28
N ASP A 56 11.86 -1.11 -17.56
CA ASP A 56 12.62 -2.29 -17.98
C ASP A 56 12.93 -3.17 -16.77
N VAL A 57 12.25 -4.32 -16.69
CA VAL A 57 12.18 -5.14 -15.47
C VAL A 57 12.54 -6.58 -15.79
N ASP A 58 13.40 -7.18 -14.96
CA ASP A 58 13.65 -8.63 -14.98
C ASP A 58 12.43 -9.37 -14.41
N ILE A 59 11.85 -10.24 -15.22
CA ILE A 59 10.71 -11.09 -14.87
C ILE A 59 11.04 -12.58 -15.04
N THR A 60 12.33 -12.93 -15.05
CA THR A 60 12.79 -14.31 -15.17
C THR A 60 12.21 -15.17 -14.05
N GLY A 61 11.50 -16.23 -14.45
CA GLY A 61 10.86 -17.16 -13.50
C GLY A 61 9.57 -16.64 -12.86
N VAL A 62 9.12 -15.43 -13.19
CA VAL A 62 7.84 -14.88 -12.71
C VAL A 62 6.68 -15.67 -13.33
N LYS A 63 5.67 -15.97 -12.51
CA LYS A 63 4.48 -16.73 -12.92
C LYS A 63 3.25 -15.83 -13.09
N GLU A 64 3.14 -14.83 -12.22
CA GLU A 64 2.05 -13.86 -12.22
C GLU A 64 2.65 -12.46 -12.24
N LEU A 65 2.17 -11.60 -13.12
CA LEU A 65 2.66 -10.24 -13.29
C LEU A 65 1.54 -9.27 -13.00
N HIS A 66 1.76 -8.39 -12.02
CA HIS A 66 0.82 -7.34 -11.62
C HIS A 66 1.36 -5.98 -12.05
N LEU A 67 0.58 -5.28 -12.87
CA LEU A 67 0.85 -3.90 -13.27
C LEU A 67 -0.12 -3.03 -12.50
N VAL A 68 0.40 -2.17 -11.62
CA VAL A 68 -0.41 -1.35 -10.73
C VAL A 68 -0.17 0.12 -11.02
N VAL A 69 -1.25 0.90 -10.99
CA VAL A 69 -1.16 2.35 -10.93
C VAL A 69 -1.89 2.85 -9.70
N SER A 70 -1.18 3.60 -8.86
CA SER A 70 -1.75 4.28 -7.70
C SER A 70 -1.85 5.78 -7.94
N ASP A 71 -2.91 6.38 -7.40
CA ASP A 71 -2.94 7.82 -7.22
C ASP A 71 -1.91 8.25 -6.17
N ASN A 72 -1.34 9.44 -6.36
CA ASN A 72 -0.34 10.05 -5.48
C ASN A 72 -0.68 11.53 -5.24
N GLY A 73 -1.97 11.87 -5.18
CA GLY A 73 -2.44 13.22 -4.88
C GLY A 73 -2.86 14.02 -6.11
N SER A 74 -3.53 13.39 -7.07
CA SER A 74 -4.15 14.10 -8.19
C SER A 74 -5.30 14.99 -7.70
N TYR A 75 -5.52 16.14 -8.34
CA TYR A 75 -6.65 17.02 -7.98
C TYR A 75 -8.00 16.49 -8.51
N SER A 76 -8.03 15.98 -9.74
CA SER A 76 -9.21 15.33 -10.35
C SER A 76 -8.88 13.89 -10.77
N PRO A 77 -8.73 12.95 -9.81
CA PRO A 77 -8.24 11.59 -10.07
C PRO A 77 -9.10 10.80 -11.06
N GLU A 78 -10.40 11.09 -11.14
CA GLU A 78 -11.35 10.46 -12.08
C GLU A 78 -11.12 10.85 -13.54
N ARG A 79 -10.40 11.94 -13.80
CA ARG A 79 -10.02 12.41 -15.14
C ARG A 79 -8.62 11.98 -15.55
N VAL A 80 -7.87 11.33 -14.66
CA VAL A 80 -6.51 10.90 -14.94
C VAL A 80 -6.51 9.59 -15.73
N LEU A 81 -5.70 9.56 -16.78
CA LEU A 81 -5.55 8.41 -17.68
C LEU A 81 -4.09 7.97 -17.74
N PRO A 82 -3.64 7.11 -16.80
CA PRO A 82 -2.32 6.52 -16.84
C PRO A 82 -2.21 5.48 -17.95
N VAL A 83 -1.02 5.41 -18.56
CA VAL A 83 -0.74 4.62 -19.76
C VAL A 83 0.50 3.77 -19.57
N TRP A 84 0.38 2.48 -19.92
CA TRP A 84 1.50 1.59 -20.19
C TRP A 84 1.70 1.50 -21.72
N ALA A 85 2.54 2.37 -22.28
CA ALA A 85 2.76 2.48 -23.72
C ALA A 85 3.83 1.49 -24.21
N ALA A 86 3.64 0.96 -25.43
CA ALA A 86 4.51 -0.01 -26.07
C ALA A 86 4.92 -1.20 -25.15
N ALA A 87 4.03 -1.57 -24.23
CA ALA A 87 4.30 -2.60 -23.25
C ALA A 87 4.46 -3.96 -23.93
N LYS A 88 5.58 -4.64 -23.68
CA LYS A 88 5.92 -5.93 -24.27
C LYS A 88 6.66 -6.83 -23.30
N LEU A 89 6.49 -8.14 -23.49
CA LEU A 89 7.25 -9.18 -22.79
C LEU A 89 8.23 -9.83 -23.77
N THR A 90 9.46 -10.07 -23.35
CA THR A 90 10.49 -10.68 -24.20
C THR A 90 11.07 -11.94 -23.56
N GLY A 91 11.44 -12.92 -24.38
CA GLY A 91 12.06 -14.18 -23.95
C GLY A 91 12.60 -14.96 -25.15
N PRO A 92 12.97 -16.24 -25.00
CA PRO A 92 13.50 -17.06 -26.08
C PRO A 92 12.57 -17.19 -27.30
N GLY A 93 11.25 -17.07 -27.08
CA GLY A 93 10.24 -17.09 -28.14
C GLY A 93 10.05 -15.76 -28.87
N GLY A 94 10.84 -14.74 -28.57
CA GLY A 94 10.73 -13.39 -29.15
C GLY A 94 9.96 -12.41 -28.28
N GLU A 95 9.46 -11.34 -28.90
CA GLU A 95 8.72 -10.27 -28.24
C GLU A 95 7.21 -10.47 -28.42
N VAL A 96 6.45 -10.24 -27.35
CA VAL A 96 4.99 -10.33 -27.35
C VAL A 96 4.40 -9.03 -26.77
N PRO A 97 3.60 -8.27 -27.54
CA PRO A 97 2.92 -7.09 -27.03
C PRO A 97 1.97 -7.46 -25.89
N LEU A 98 2.03 -6.73 -24.78
CA LEU A 98 1.22 -7.01 -23.58
C LEU A 98 -0.28 -6.87 -23.87
N ALA A 99 -0.68 -5.92 -24.74
CA ALA A 99 -2.05 -5.73 -25.17
C ALA A 99 -2.63 -6.93 -25.97
N SER A 100 -1.76 -7.76 -26.58
CA SER A 100 -2.19 -9.00 -27.25
C SER A 100 -2.52 -10.13 -26.28
N LEU A 101 -2.14 -9.98 -25.01
CA LEU A 101 -2.38 -10.98 -23.98
C LEU A 101 -3.71 -10.72 -23.29
N LYS A 102 -4.43 -11.80 -22.98
CA LYS A 102 -5.62 -11.71 -22.14
C LYS A 102 -5.21 -11.67 -20.66
N PRO A 103 -5.54 -10.61 -19.91
CA PRO A 103 -5.30 -10.57 -18.48
C PRO A 103 -6.22 -11.57 -17.75
N ILE A 104 -5.76 -12.07 -16.60
CA ILE A 104 -6.60 -12.81 -15.64
C ILE A 104 -7.64 -11.86 -15.05
N THR A 105 -7.20 -10.65 -14.70
CA THR A 105 -8.03 -9.61 -14.11
C THR A 105 -7.51 -8.26 -14.58
N ALA A 106 -8.42 -7.36 -14.89
CA ALA A 106 -8.12 -5.99 -15.27
C ALA A 106 -9.14 -5.08 -14.59
N THR A 107 -8.70 -4.33 -13.59
CA THR A 107 -9.54 -3.37 -12.89
C THR A 107 -9.36 -1.99 -13.51
N LYS A 108 -10.45 -1.41 -14.02
CA LYS A 108 -10.47 -0.07 -14.62
C LYS A 108 -9.40 0.14 -15.72
N ALA A 109 -9.08 -0.92 -16.48
CA ALA A 109 -8.11 -0.86 -17.57
C ALA A 109 -8.79 -1.13 -18.92
N VAL A 110 -8.33 -0.42 -19.95
CA VAL A 110 -8.72 -0.62 -21.35
C VAL A 110 -7.54 -1.27 -22.06
N THR A 111 -7.70 -2.55 -22.41
CA THR A 111 -6.62 -3.40 -22.97
C THR A 111 -6.74 -3.55 -24.49
N ASP A 112 -7.38 -2.62 -25.19
CA ASP A 112 -7.48 -2.64 -26.65
C ASP A 112 -6.15 -2.32 -27.35
N GLY A 113 -5.21 -1.70 -26.62
CA GLY A 113 -3.85 -1.44 -27.09
C GLY A 113 -3.77 -0.37 -28.18
N GLY A 114 -4.78 0.50 -28.31
CA GLY A 114 -4.79 1.54 -29.34
C GLY A 114 -3.67 2.58 -29.20
N PRO A 115 -3.46 3.44 -30.21
CA PRO A 115 -2.46 4.50 -30.18
C PRO A 115 -2.64 5.44 -28.99
N VAL A 116 -1.56 5.94 -28.41
CA VAL A 116 -1.54 6.82 -27.24
C VAL A 116 -0.63 8.03 -27.48
N GLN A 117 -1.01 9.17 -26.90
CA GLN A 117 -0.25 10.40 -26.93
C GLN A 117 0.13 10.78 -25.51
N MET A 118 1.42 10.94 -25.24
CA MET A 118 1.96 11.39 -23.96
C MET A 118 2.83 12.63 -24.19
N LYS A 119 3.21 13.34 -23.12
CA LYS A 119 3.99 14.58 -23.25
C LYS A 119 5.29 14.31 -24.02
N GLY A 120 5.40 14.91 -25.20
CA GLY A 120 6.58 14.80 -26.05
C GLY A 120 6.80 13.44 -26.72
N ALA A 121 5.83 12.51 -26.66
CA ALA A 121 5.98 11.18 -27.25
C ALA A 121 4.64 10.59 -27.72
N ALA A 122 4.64 10.00 -28.92
CA ALA A 122 3.52 9.26 -29.50
C ALA A 122 3.89 7.78 -29.58
N PHE A 123 2.94 6.89 -29.29
CA PHE A 123 3.14 5.44 -29.42
C PHE A 123 1.96 4.83 -30.18
N ASP A 124 2.27 3.87 -31.04
CA ASP A 124 1.25 3.16 -31.84
C ASP A 124 0.36 2.25 -30.99
N SER A 125 0.81 1.91 -29.78
CA SER A 125 0.03 1.10 -28.84
C SER A 125 0.27 1.50 -27.39
N GLY A 126 -0.78 1.41 -26.57
CA GLY A 126 -0.69 1.52 -25.13
C GLY A 126 -1.95 1.06 -24.41
N ILE A 127 -1.77 0.58 -23.18
CA ILE A 127 -2.86 0.15 -22.31
C ILE A 127 -3.21 1.33 -21.41
N ARG A 128 -4.44 1.84 -21.53
CA ARG A 128 -4.95 2.92 -20.68
C ARG A 128 -5.57 2.35 -19.43
N THR A 129 -5.48 3.10 -18.34
CA THR A 129 -6.13 2.78 -17.08
C THR A 129 -6.86 4.00 -16.52
N ALA A 130 -7.73 3.79 -15.54
CA ALA A 130 -8.13 4.84 -14.60
C ALA A 130 -7.41 4.64 -13.26
N LEU A 131 -7.47 5.63 -12.39
CA LEU A 131 -6.91 5.55 -11.03
C LEU A 131 -7.90 4.98 -10.00
N THR A 132 -7.46 4.26 -8.98
CA THR A 132 -6.35 3.28 -8.88
C THR A 132 -6.68 2.02 -9.69
N SER A 133 -5.70 1.38 -10.31
CA SER A 133 -5.90 0.18 -11.16
C SER A 133 -4.86 -0.92 -10.95
N GLU A 134 -5.25 -2.13 -11.34
CA GLU A 134 -4.42 -3.33 -11.38
C GLU A 134 -4.76 -4.17 -12.62
N ILE A 135 -3.72 -4.61 -13.32
CA ILE A 135 -3.80 -5.59 -14.41
C ILE A 135 -2.94 -6.79 -14.06
N VAL A 136 -3.52 -7.99 -14.12
CA VAL A 136 -2.86 -9.24 -13.73
C VAL A 136 -2.75 -10.15 -14.93
N TYR A 137 -1.53 -10.64 -15.21
CA TYR A 137 -1.26 -11.62 -16.27
C TYR A 137 -0.68 -12.91 -15.70
N ASN A 138 -1.20 -14.04 -16.18
CA ASN A 138 -0.52 -15.33 -16.00
C ASN A 138 0.54 -15.46 -17.10
N ILE A 139 1.80 -15.57 -16.68
CA ILE A 139 2.95 -15.77 -17.56
C ILE A 139 3.72 -17.06 -17.24
N ALA A 140 3.16 -17.92 -16.38
CA ALA A 140 3.77 -19.18 -15.99
C ALA A 140 4.07 -20.07 -17.21
N GLY A 141 5.29 -20.61 -17.27
CA GLY A 141 5.72 -21.53 -18.33
C GLY A 141 5.93 -20.90 -19.70
N ARG A 142 5.78 -19.56 -19.85
CA ARG A 142 5.93 -18.87 -21.14
C ARG A 142 7.36 -18.46 -21.48
N GLY A 143 8.28 -18.58 -20.52
CA GLY A 143 9.70 -18.30 -20.71
C GLY A 143 10.05 -16.82 -20.90
N PHE A 144 9.16 -15.89 -20.53
CA PHE A 144 9.50 -14.47 -20.54
C PHE A 144 10.55 -14.15 -19.48
N THR A 145 11.39 -13.17 -19.81
CA THR A 145 12.55 -12.76 -19.02
C THR A 145 12.58 -11.25 -18.80
N ARG A 146 12.02 -10.44 -19.70
CA ARG A 146 11.91 -8.98 -19.51
C ARG A 146 10.50 -8.47 -19.78
N LEU A 147 10.08 -7.49 -18.98
CA LEU A 147 9.00 -6.57 -19.28
C LEU A 147 9.62 -5.24 -19.69
N GLN A 148 9.21 -4.71 -20.84
CA GLN A 148 9.61 -3.38 -21.31
C GLN A 148 8.39 -2.55 -21.68
N ALA A 149 8.35 -1.29 -21.26
CA ALA A 149 7.27 -0.35 -21.58
C ALA A 149 7.74 1.11 -21.41
N SER A 150 6.86 2.04 -21.76
CA SER A 150 6.95 3.45 -21.36
C SER A 150 5.75 3.78 -20.48
N ALA A 151 5.99 4.17 -19.22
CA ALA A 151 4.94 4.58 -18.30
C ALA A 151 4.77 6.11 -18.35
N GLY A 152 3.52 6.57 -18.38
CA GLY A 152 3.21 7.99 -18.40
C GLY A 152 1.71 8.25 -18.39
N LEU A 153 1.32 9.47 -18.75
CA LEU A 153 -0.06 9.94 -18.70
C LEU A 153 -0.51 10.37 -20.09
N GLU A 154 -1.76 10.07 -20.44
CA GLU A 154 -2.33 10.53 -21.70
C GLU A 154 -2.34 12.07 -21.74
N GLN A 155 -1.96 12.65 -22.87
CA GLN A 155 -1.87 14.10 -23.06
C GLN A 155 -3.17 14.83 -22.70
N ALA A 156 -4.32 14.16 -22.90
CA ALA A 156 -5.65 14.69 -22.60
C ALA A 156 -5.89 14.94 -21.11
N CYS A 157 -5.08 14.39 -20.20
CA CYS A 157 -5.23 14.58 -18.75
C CYS A 157 -4.15 15.50 -18.12
N LEU A 158 -3.30 16.13 -18.93
CA LEU A 158 -2.21 17.00 -18.47
C LEU A 158 -2.63 18.47 -18.28
N GLN A 159 -3.93 18.76 -18.19
CA GLN A 159 -4.41 20.11 -17.92
C GLN A 159 -4.21 20.49 -16.45
N SER A 160 -4.00 21.78 -16.18
CA SER A 160 -3.72 22.30 -14.84
C SER A 160 -4.85 22.06 -13.84
N ASP A 161 -6.09 22.03 -14.29
CA ASP A 161 -7.28 21.73 -13.48
C ASP A 161 -7.42 20.26 -13.12
N ILE A 162 -6.62 19.35 -13.71
CA ILE A 162 -6.54 17.94 -13.31
C ILE A 162 -5.38 17.71 -12.36
N SER A 163 -4.22 18.32 -12.65
CA SER A 163 -2.98 18.18 -11.88
C SER A 163 -2.69 16.71 -11.49
N PRO A 164 -2.46 15.82 -12.47
CA PRO A 164 -2.25 14.41 -12.19
C PRO A 164 -0.96 14.16 -11.40
N SER A 165 -1.02 13.23 -10.44
CA SER A 165 0.15 12.70 -9.73
C SER A 165 -0.07 11.21 -9.47
N VAL A 166 0.75 10.37 -10.08
CA VAL A 166 0.56 8.91 -10.07
C VAL A 166 1.87 8.18 -9.83
N ARG A 167 1.79 6.89 -9.47
CA ARG A 167 2.94 5.99 -9.45
C ARG A 167 2.60 4.67 -10.13
N PHE A 168 3.54 4.15 -10.90
CA PHE A 168 3.45 2.88 -11.60
C PHE A 168 4.31 1.85 -10.88
N PHE A 169 3.78 0.65 -10.68
CA PHE A 169 4.48 -0.45 -10.04
C PHE A 169 4.34 -1.74 -10.83
N VAL A 170 5.35 -2.59 -10.68
CA VAL A 170 5.32 -3.98 -11.16
C VAL A 170 5.58 -4.92 -9.99
N PHE A 171 4.75 -5.94 -9.83
CA PHE A 171 4.93 -7.01 -8.83
C PHE A 171 4.87 -8.40 -9.49
N ASN A 172 5.52 -9.38 -8.85
CA ASN A 172 5.48 -10.80 -9.22
C ASN A 172 4.48 -11.63 -8.39
N THR A 173 3.72 -10.96 -7.54
CA THR A 173 2.68 -11.52 -6.67
C THR A 173 1.69 -10.42 -6.35
N LYS A 174 0.51 -10.79 -5.87
CA LYS A 174 -0.53 -9.84 -5.46
C LYS A 174 0.04 -8.79 -4.49
N PRO A 175 -0.03 -7.49 -4.82
CA PRO A 175 0.50 -6.43 -3.99
C PRO A 175 -0.37 -6.17 -2.76
N ASP A 176 0.23 -5.51 -1.77
CA ASP A 176 -0.50 -4.86 -0.68
C ASP A 176 -0.72 -3.38 -1.06
N PHE A 177 -1.96 -3.03 -1.42
CA PHE A 177 -2.31 -1.68 -1.86
C PHE A 177 -2.17 -0.62 -0.76
N GLU A 178 -2.08 -1.02 0.51
CA GLU A 178 -1.77 -0.11 1.62
C GLU A 178 -0.25 0.10 1.78
N ARG A 179 0.59 -0.67 1.05
CA ARG A 179 2.06 -0.73 1.21
C ARG A 179 2.79 -0.95 -0.12
N LEU A 180 2.49 -0.13 -1.13
CA LEU A 180 3.11 -0.27 -2.47
C LEU A 180 4.58 0.18 -2.53
N VAL A 181 4.97 1.11 -1.66
CA VAL A 181 6.33 1.66 -1.61
C VAL A 181 7.19 0.84 -0.66
N LYS A 182 8.43 0.55 -1.08
CA LYS A 182 9.43 -0.05 -0.19
C LYS A 182 9.70 0.90 0.98
N VAL A 183 9.31 0.49 2.18
CA VAL A 183 9.74 1.17 3.41
C VAL A 183 11.20 0.79 3.61
N ALA A 184 12.10 1.79 3.69
CA ALA A 184 13.51 1.55 3.92
C ALA A 184 13.71 0.58 5.12
N PRO A 185 14.57 -0.44 5.00
CA PRO A 185 14.63 -1.54 5.95
C PRO A 185 15.12 -1.13 7.34
N GLU A 186 15.70 0.06 7.49
CA GLU A 186 16.20 0.54 8.77
C GLU A 186 15.27 1.63 9.30
N LEU A 187 14.35 1.22 10.17
CA LEU A 187 13.87 2.13 11.20
C LEU A 187 15.11 2.75 11.88
N PRO A 188 15.12 4.06 12.21
CA PRO A 188 16.21 4.67 12.97
C PRO A 188 16.52 3.92 14.28
N VAL A 189 15.53 3.18 14.79
CA VAL A 189 15.64 2.25 15.90
C VAL A 189 15.25 0.86 15.42
N SER A 190 16.15 -0.12 15.53
CA SER A 190 15.87 -1.52 15.19
C SER A 190 14.56 -1.99 15.84
N ALA A 191 13.74 -2.71 15.09
CA ALA A 191 12.57 -3.35 15.66
C ALA A 191 13.03 -4.30 16.80
N PRO A 192 12.34 -4.31 17.95
CA PRO A 192 12.67 -5.23 19.02
C PRO A 192 12.65 -6.66 18.49
N THR A 193 13.71 -7.40 18.75
CA THR A 193 13.83 -8.79 18.32
C THR A 193 13.13 -9.69 19.33
N GLY A 194 12.18 -10.50 18.87
CA GLY A 194 11.40 -11.41 19.71
C GLY A 194 10.05 -10.83 20.17
N ALA A 195 9.23 -11.69 20.78
CA ALA A 195 7.92 -11.28 21.29
C ALA A 195 8.10 -10.41 22.55
N LEU A 196 7.56 -9.19 22.53
CA LEU A 196 7.53 -8.32 23.69
C LEU A 196 6.54 -8.85 24.74
N SER A 197 6.91 -8.75 26.02
CA SER A 197 5.94 -8.90 27.11
C SER A 197 4.92 -7.74 27.08
N ARG A 198 3.78 -7.92 27.76
CA ARG A 198 2.80 -6.84 27.92
C ARG A 198 3.43 -5.57 28.49
N ASP A 199 4.24 -5.69 29.54
CA ASP A 199 4.92 -4.54 30.14
C ASP A 199 5.88 -3.85 29.18
N GLN A 200 6.70 -4.63 28.44
CA GLN A 200 7.60 -4.08 27.44
C GLN A 200 6.85 -3.38 26.30
N MET A 201 5.67 -3.89 25.92
CA MET A 201 4.83 -3.26 24.91
C MET A 201 4.25 -1.93 25.42
N ILE A 202 3.76 -1.89 26.67
CA ILE A 202 3.26 -0.65 27.29
C ILE A 202 4.38 0.39 27.35
N ASP A 203 5.55 0.02 27.85
CA ASP A 203 6.70 0.91 27.94
C ASP A 203 7.10 1.45 26.58
N ARG A 204 7.07 0.61 25.55
CA ARG A 204 7.33 1.01 24.17
C ARG A 204 6.31 2.03 23.67
N VAL A 205 5.01 1.80 23.84
CA VAL A 205 3.96 2.73 23.39
C VAL A 205 4.15 4.09 24.05
N PHE A 206 4.27 4.15 25.38
CA PHE A 206 4.41 5.42 26.09
C PHE A 206 5.72 6.15 25.77
N THR A 207 6.83 5.42 25.66
CA THR A 207 8.13 6.05 25.35
C THR A 207 8.14 6.63 23.94
N PHE A 208 7.62 5.91 22.94
CA PHE A 208 7.61 6.39 21.56
C PHE A 208 6.56 7.47 21.33
N SER A 209 5.40 7.40 22.00
CA SER A 209 4.32 8.35 21.79
C SER A 209 4.47 9.62 22.64
N LEU A 210 4.93 9.51 23.88
CA LEU A 210 4.94 10.60 24.86
C LEU A 210 6.34 10.95 25.39
N GLY A 211 7.39 10.24 24.97
CA GLY A 211 8.76 10.50 25.42
C GLY A 211 9.02 10.15 26.90
N ARG A 212 8.11 9.42 27.57
CA ARG A 212 8.21 9.07 28.99
C ARG A 212 7.70 7.66 29.29
N ALA A 213 8.05 7.14 30.47
CA ALA A 213 7.45 5.93 31.00
C ALA A 213 5.96 6.14 31.39
N PRO A 214 5.13 5.08 31.39
CA PRO A 214 3.78 5.14 31.94
C PRO A 214 3.81 5.31 33.47
N THR A 215 2.83 6.01 34.01
CA THR A 215 2.52 6.01 35.44
C THR A 215 1.95 4.64 35.87
N GLU A 216 1.92 4.35 37.18
CA GLU A 216 1.35 3.10 37.70
C GLU A 216 -0.12 2.91 37.31
N ARG A 217 -0.90 4.00 37.32
CA ARG A 217 -2.31 3.98 36.92
C ARG A 217 -2.46 3.69 35.43
N GLU A 218 -1.68 4.36 34.58
CA GLU A 218 -1.67 4.12 33.14
C GLU A 218 -1.25 2.68 32.81
N ARG A 219 -0.22 2.16 33.49
CA ARG A 219 0.22 0.77 33.32
C ARG A 219 -0.89 -0.22 33.66
N THR A 220 -1.59 0.01 34.77
CA THR A 220 -2.68 -0.87 35.20
C THR A 220 -3.80 -0.91 34.16
N LEU A 221 -4.22 0.24 33.65
CA LEU A 221 -5.25 0.34 32.61
C LEU A 221 -4.78 -0.26 31.27
N ALA A 222 -3.55 0.04 30.85
CA ALA A 222 -2.97 -0.49 29.62
C ALA A 222 -2.82 -2.02 29.66
N SER A 223 -2.42 -2.59 30.80
CA SER A 223 -2.31 -4.04 30.97
C SER A 223 -3.65 -4.76 30.84
N ALA A 224 -4.74 -4.11 31.26
CA ALA A 224 -6.10 -4.62 31.08
C ALA A 224 -6.52 -4.62 29.60
N TYR A 225 -6.22 -3.55 28.84
CA TYR A 225 -6.46 -3.53 27.40
C TYR A 225 -5.70 -4.63 26.65
N LEU A 226 -4.42 -4.83 26.98
CA LEU A 226 -3.57 -5.78 26.26
C LEU A 226 -3.85 -7.25 26.58
N ALA A 227 -4.67 -7.57 27.59
CA ALA A 227 -4.98 -8.95 27.94
C ALA A 227 -5.80 -9.63 26.83
N ASP A 228 -5.32 -10.77 26.34
CA ASP A 228 -6.10 -11.65 25.47
C ASP A 228 -6.84 -12.71 26.32
N PRO A 229 -8.18 -12.64 26.44
CA PRO A 229 -8.96 -13.62 27.22
C PRO A 229 -8.96 -15.02 26.60
N ALA A 230 -8.68 -15.14 25.29
CA ALA A 230 -8.61 -16.42 24.59
C ALA A 230 -7.22 -17.07 24.68
N HIS A 231 -6.16 -16.27 24.87
CA HIS A 231 -4.78 -16.77 24.92
C HIS A 231 -4.01 -16.14 26.08
N ALA A 232 -3.96 -16.85 27.21
CA ALA A 232 -3.25 -16.40 28.40
C ALA A 232 -1.78 -16.07 28.10
N GLY A 233 -1.38 -14.82 28.36
CA GLY A 233 -0.03 -14.32 28.13
C GLY A 233 0.23 -13.70 26.75
N ALA A 234 -0.70 -13.85 25.79
CA ALA A 234 -0.63 -13.14 24.52
C ALA A 234 -1.10 -11.67 24.66
N ILE A 235 -0.68 -10.84 23.72
CA ILE A 235 -1.13 -9.45 23.61
C ILE A 235 -2.29 -9.40 22.61
N SER A 236 -3.44 -8.87 23.04
CA SER A 236 -4.59 -8.63 22.17
C SER A 236 -4.26 -7.55 21.12
N PRO A 237 -4.34 -7.85 19.81
CA PRO A 237 -4.11 -6.84 18.76
C PRO A 237 -5.14 -5.70 18.82
N ASN A 238 -6.40 -6.02 19.12
CA ASN A 238 -7.45 -5.02 19.31
C ASN A 238 -7.19 -4.16 20.54
N GLY A 239 -6.80 -4.80 21.65
CA GLY A 239 -6.43 -4.09 22.87
C GLY A 239 -5.23 -3.17 22.70
N LEU A 240 -4.25 -3.58 21.89
CA LEU A 240 -3.11 -2.72 21.55
C LEU A 240 -3.53 -1.54 20.66
N ALA A 241 -4.43 -1.76 19.69
CA ALA A 241 -5.01 -0.69 18.89
C ALA A 241 -5.78 0.33 19.76
N ASP A 242 -6.58 -0.16 20.72
CA ASP A 242 -7.31 0.68 21.69
C ASP A 242 -6.37 1.49 22.59
N LEU A 243 -5.27 0.89 23.03
CA LEU A 243 -4.24 1.59 23.81
C LEU A 243 -3.58 2.70 23.00
N ILE A 244 -3.19 2.43 21.76
CA ILE A 244 -2.58 3.43 20.86
C ILE A 244 -3.56 4.58 20.62
N TRP A 245 -4.84 4.26 20.39
CA TRP A 245 -5.88 5.27 20.23
C TRP A 245 -6.03 6.13 21.50
N SER A 246 -6.10 5.49 22.66
CA SER A 246 -6.23 6.18 23.95
C SER A 246 -5.08 7.16 24.18
N VAL A 247 -3.84 6.73 23.89
CA VAL A 247 -2.65 7.59 24.00
C VAL A 247 -2.69 8.73 22.98
N ALA A 248 -3.11 8.48 21.73
CA ALA A 248 -3.22 9.51 20.70
C ALA A 248 -4.27 10.60 21.03
N MET A 249 -5.27 10.25 21.84
CA MET A 249 -6.31 11.15 22.31
C MET A 249 -5.94 11.92 23.58
N LEU A 250 -4.80 11.63 24.20
CA LEU A 250 -4.31 12.38 25.35
C LEU A 250 -3.94 13.81 24.94
N PRO A 251 -4.28 14.84 25.74
CA PRO A 251 -3.87 16.22 25.47
C PRO A 251 -2.37 16.38 25.27
N GLU A 252 -1.57 15.61 26.02
CA GLU A 252 -0.11 15.62 25.94
C GLU A 252 0.41 15.16 24.57
N PHE A 253 -0.34 14.33 23.85
CA PHE A 253 0.01 13.88 22.50
C PHE A 253 -0.37 14.90 21.43
N GLN A 254 -1.43 15.69 21.67
CA GLN A 254 -1.95 16.68 20.72
C GLN A 254 -1.16 17.99 20.72
N LEU A 255 -0.41 18.26 21.78
CA LEU A 255 0.44 19.45 21.91
C LEU A 255 1.85 19.15 21.40
N ILE A 256 2.01 19.06 20.08
CA ILE A 256 3.33 19.23 19.46
C ILE A 256 3.59 20.75 19.39
N LEU A 257 4.39 21.27 20.32
CA LEU A 257 4.91 22.65 20.31
C LEU A 257 6.02 22.81 19.27
#